data_AF-A0A1H6FRZ8-F1
#
_entry.id   AF-A0A1H6FRZ8-F1
#
_cell.length_a   1.000
_cell.length_b   1.000
_cell.length_c   1.000
_cell.angle_alpha   90.00
_cell.angle_beta   90.00
_cell.angle_gamma   90.00
#
_symmetry.space_group_name_H-M   'P 1'
#
loop_
_entity.id
_entity.type
_entity.pdbx_description
1 polymer ?
#
loop_
_entity_poly.entity_id
_entity_poly.type
_entity_poly.pdbx_seq_one_letter_code
_entity_poly.pdbx_strand_id
1 'polypeptide(L)'
;MDARSESERSSRSEPGSRSTRGSRSERPRGGDRSPQAPALLVLGTTSDAGKTTVVAGLCRWLARQGLRVAPFKAQNMALNSTVAVDGGEIARAQAMQAAACGVEPETAMNPILLKPSGPRHSQVVVMGEPLADVDARSYHQLKPQLMPIVLEALADLRSRFDVVICEGAGSPAEVNLREHDIANMGLARAADLPAILVADIDRGGVFAQIIGTLEVLEPADREHIKGFVINKFRGDPEVLRPGLEWLEERTGRPVLGVLPFIEGLWIDAEDSLALPGADAVAGAAPAPSAVPARDPGSTAAPAADWAALPTLDIAVVRLRWISNFTDFDPLRFEPGVRIYYTRSPADVERADLVILPGTKATVEDLELLRRDGLADALVRRARAGRPILGICGGYQMLGERIVDDVESRRGTVPGLGLLPVETVFARDKIVRRRRGHSPLFGGAPAEGYEIRHGRPRWIGQEAAGRHAWAASHLPGAADAASNGGTAPCPVFVSDDGEPDGCALGAVVGTSWHGVLEGDEVRGALLARVGARHEFPAHHERRSSPPFRARRSRQLDLLAEAAAEAIDASALESLIAERSGARH
;
A
#
# COMPACT_ATOMS: atom_id res chain seq x y z
N MET A 1 -76.24 45.06 4.96
CA MET A 1 -76.12 46.44 4.48
C MET A 1 -75.06 46.43 3.41
N ASP A 2 -75.52 46.62 2.17
CA ASP A 2 -74.87 47.23 1.00
C ASP A 2 -73.36 46.98 0.80
N ALA A 3 -72.98 46.21 -0.24
CA ALA A 3 -72.73 46.69 -1.62
C ALA A 3 -71.41 47.50 -1.72
N ARG A 4 -70.52 47.40 -2.70
CA ARG A 4 -70.36 46.66 -3.96
C ARG A 4 -68.97 47.09 -4.53
N SER A 5 -68.59 46.54 -5.69
CA SER A 5 -67.52 46.97 -6.63
C SER A 5 -66.09 46.51 -6.28
N GLU A 6 -65.55 45.49 -6.96
CA GLU A 6 -64.88 45.52 -8.30
C GLU A 6 -63.46 46.10 -8.19
N SER A 7 -62.38 45.60 -8.80
CA SER A 7 -62.15 44.54 -9.79
C SER A 7 -60.64 44.23 -9.84
N GLU A 8 -60.32 42.95 -9.95
CA GLU A 8 -59.26 42.30 -10.76
C GLU A 8 -57.83 42.90 -10.90
N ARG A 9 -56.81 42.10 -10.55
CA ARG A 9 -55.95 41.28 -11.45
C ARG A 9 -54.76 40.69 -10.67
N SER A 10 -54.71 39.37 -10.52
CA SER A 10 -53.95 38.41 -11.39
C SER A 10 -52.50 38.28 -10.92
N SER A 11 -51.88 37.12 -10.68
CA SER A 11 -52.26 35.71 -10.75
C SER A 11 -51.03 34.91 -10.30
N ARG A 12 -51.18 33.93 -9.40
CA ARG A 12 -50.27 32.75 -9.35
C ARG A 12 -51.12 31.52 -9.05
N SER A 13 -51.09 30.59 -9.99
CA SER A 13 -51.82 29.32 -10.01
C SER A 13 -50.89 28.18 -9.59
N GLU A 14 -51.32 27.38 -8.63
CA GLU A 14 -50.89 25.98 -8.47
C GLU A 14 -52.03 25.06 -8.94
N PRO A 15 -51.76 23.96 -9.66
CA PRO A 15 -52.77 22.94 -9.89
C PRO A 15 -52.47 21.64 -9.15
N GLY A 16 -53.51 21.09 -8.54
CA GLY A 16 -53.52 19.79 -7.89
C GLY A 16 -53.68 18.59 -8.82
N SER A 17 -53.29 17.44 -8.26
CA SER A 17 -53.60 16.04 -8.55
C SER A 17 -54.45 15.67 -9.77
N ARG A 18 -53.90 14.77 -10.63
CA ARG A 18 -54.68 13.81 -11.42
C ARG A 18 -54.00 12.44 -11.50
N SER A 19 -54.85 11.42 -11.43
CA SER A 19 -54.61 10.00 -11.68
C SER A 19 -54.25 9.70 -13.14
N THR A 20 -53.39 8.71 -13.38
CA THR A 20 -53.32 8.00 -14.68
C THR A 20 -53.00 6.52 -14.50
N ARG A 21 -53.81 5.68 -15.16
CA ARG A 21 -53.60 4.25 -15.38
C ARG A 21 -52.42 4.00 -16.32
N GLY A 22 -51.64 2.97 -16.00
CA GLY A 22 -51.19 1.92 -16.92
C GLY A 22 -50.32 2.27 -18.13
N SER A 23 -49.03 1.96 -18.02
CA SER A 23 -48.27 1.35 -19.12
C SER A 23 -47.25 0.38 -18.53
N ARG A 24 -47.43 -0.92 -18.79
CA ARG A 24 -46.41 -1.95 -18.54
C ARG A 24 -45.16 -1.56 -19.32
N SER A 25 -44.08 -1.22 -18.63
CA SER A 25 -42.78 -1.05 -19.27
C SER A 25 -42.30 -2.42 -19.73
N GLU A 26 -42.08 -2.54 -21.04
CA GLU A 26 -41.47 -3.69 -21.67
C GLU A 26 -40.05 -3.88 -21.11
N ARG A 27 -39.67 -5.14 -20.88
CA ARG A 27 -38.29 -5.50 -20.58
C ARG A 27 -37.41 -5.08 -21.78
N PRO A 28 -36.23 -4.45 -21.57
CA PRO A 28 -35.32 -4.25 -22.68
C PRO A 28 -34.87 -5.63 -23.19
N ARG A 29 -35.26 -5.95 -24.42
CA ARG A 29 -34.67 -7.05 -25.17
C ARG A 29 -33.26 -6.63 -25.58
N GLY A 30 -32.28 -7.48 -25.28
CA GLY A 30 -30.95 -7.51 -25.89
C GLY A 30 -30.27 -6.16 -26.10
N GLY A 31 -29.64 -5.62 -25.05
CA GLY A 31 -28.71 -4.50 -25.21
C GLY A 31 -27.46 -4.95 -25.97
N ASP A 32 -27.24 -4.32 -27.11
CA ASP A 32 -25.98 -4.28 -27.84
C ASP A 32 -24.86 -3.86 -26.88
N ARG A 33 -24.05 -4.82 -26.42
CA ARG A 33 -22.88 -4.52 -25.60
C ARG A 33 -21.79 -4.08 -26.56
N SER A 34 -21.47 -2.79 -26.56
CA SER A 34 -20.20 -2.31 -27.11
C SER A 34 -19.07 -3.24 -26.68
N PRO A 35 -18.19 -3.69 -27.61
CA PRO A 35 -17.16 -4.65 -27.28
C PRO A 35 -16.33 -4.13 -26.11
N GLN A 36 -16.42 -4.81 -24.97
CA GLN A 36 -15.62 -4.48 -23.80
C GLN A 36 -14.18 -4.89 -24.07
N ALA A 37 -13.23 -4.08 -23.63
CA ALA A 37 -11.83 -4.38 -23.78
C ALA A 37 -11.50 -5.77 -23.21
N PRO A 38 -10.51 -6.46 -23.79
CA PRO A 38 -10.03 -7.72 -23.27
C PRO A 38 -9.56 -7.60 -21.82
N ALA A 39 -9.68 -8.70 -21.07
CA ALA A 39 -9.15 -8.79 -19.73
C ALA A 39 -8.58 -10.19 -19.47
N LEU A 40 -7.47 -10.25 -18.73
CA LEU A 40 -6.78 -11.50 -18.39
C LEU A 40 -6.68 -11.64 -16.88
N LEU A 41 -7.09 -12.79 -16.33
CA LEU A 41 -6.95 -13.07 -14.90
C LEU A 41 -5.65 -13.85 -14.60
N VAL A 42 -4.82 -13.31 -13.71
CA VAL A 42 -3.59 -13.93 -13.25
C VAL A 42 -3.82 -14.55 -11.88
N LEU A 43 -3.92 -15.88 -11.85
CA LEU A 43 -4.07 -16.70 -10.66
C LEU A 43 -2.71 -17.21 -10.19
N GLY A 44 -2.64 -17.74 -8.97
CA GLY A 44 -1.42 -18.28 -8.40
C GLY A 44 -1.71 -19.57 -7.63
N THR A 45 -0.83 -20.55 -7.70
CA THR A 45 -0.97 -21.80 -6.93
C THR A 45 -0.95 -21.56 -5.42
N THR A 46 -0.28 -20.49 -4.98
CA THR A 46 -0.23 -20.00 -3.60
C THR A 46 -0.38 -18.47 -3.55
N SER A 47 -0.61 -17.91 -2.35
CA SER A 47 -0.68 -16.46 -2.14
C SER A 47 0.58 -15.72 -2.63
N ASP A 48 1.75 -16.34 -2.47
CA ASP A 48 3.08 -15.80 -2.74
C ASP A 48 3.77 -16.39 -3.97
N ALA A 49 3.01 -17.03 -4.87
CA ALA A 49 3.49 -17.57 -6.13
C ALA A 49 4.12 -16.50 -7.07
N GLY A 50 3.92 -15.22 -6.75
CA GLY A 50 4.41 -14.07 -7.50
C GLY A 50 3.41 -13.46 -8.47
N LYS A 51 2.09 -13.67 -8.25
CA LYS A 51 1.02 -13.04 -9.04
C LYS A 51 1.23 -11.54 -9.22
N THR A 52 1.44 -10.81 -8.11
CA THR A 52 1.63 -9.36 -8.10
C THR A 52 2.81 -8.94 -8.98
N THR A 53 3.91 -9.71 -8.93
CA THR A 53 5.11 -9.51 -9.76
C THR A 53 4.81 -9.73 -11.25
N VAL A 54 4.14 -10.83 -11.59
CA VAL A 54 3.74 -11.15 -12.97
C VAL A 54 2.78 -10.08 -13.51
N VAL A 55 1.76 -9.71 -12.74
CA VAL A 55 0.81 -8.66 -13.13
C VAL A 55 1.51 -7.34 -13.37
N ALA A 56 2.41 -6.90 -12.48
CA ALA A 56 3.17 -5.67 -12.66
C ALA A 56 4.06 -5.72 -13.91
N GLY A 57 4.72 -6.86 -14.17
CA GLY A 57 5.53 -7.07 -15.37
C GLY A 57 4.72 -7.01 -16.66
N LEU A 58 3.60 -7.74 -16.72
CA LEU A 58 2.67 -7.72 -17.85
C LEU A 58 2.09 -6.32 -18.09
N CYS A 59 1.66 -5.64 -17.02
CA CYS A 59 1.15 -4.28 -17.09
C CYS A 59 2.19 -3.32 -17.70
N ARG A 60 3.42 -3.34 -17.18
CA ARG A 60 4.49 -2.47 -17.66
C ARG A 60 4.94 -2.81 -19.08
N TRP A 61 4.98 -4.10 -19.42
CA TRP A 61 5.33 -4.55 -20.76
C TRP A 61 4.30 -4.10 -21.80
N LEU A 62 3.00 -4.34 -21.56
CA LEU A 62 1.92 -3.91 -22.46
C LEU A 62 1.85 -2.38 -22.58
N ALA A 63 2.01 -1.64 -21.48
CA ALA A 63 2.03 -0.18 -21.50
C ALA A 63 3.21 0.37 -22.34
N ARG A 64 4.38 -0.28 -22.28
CA ARG A 64 5.55 0.08 -23.12
C ARG A 64 5.33 -0.15 -24.61
N GLN A 65 4.36 -1.00 -24.98
CA GLN A 65 3.94 -1.17 -26.38
C GLN A 65 2.93 -0.10 -26.83
N GLY A 66 2.55 0.84 -25.96
CA GLY A 66 1.63 1.93 -26.26
C GLY A 66 0.15 1.59 -26.00
N LEU A 67 -0.16 0.44 -25.39
CA LEU A 67 -1.52 0.11 -24.97
C LEU A 67 -1.91 0.88 -23.71
N ARG A 68 -3.17 1.29 -23.62
CA ARG A 68 -3.75 1.80 -22.37
C ARG A 68 -4.12 0.60 -21.51
N VAL A 69 -3.32 0.35 -20.47
CA VAL A 69 -3.51 -0.80 -19.56
C VAL A 69 -4.10 -0.32 -18.24
N ALA A 70 -5.03 -1.10 -17.68
CA ALA A 70 -5.42 -0.94 -16.28
C ALA A 70 -5.15 -2.22 -15.49
N PRO A 71 -4.64 -2.11 -14.25
CA PRO A 71 -4.61 -3.24 -13.33
C PRO A 71 -5.95 -3.36 -12.62
N PHE A 72 -6.30 -4.58 -12.21
CA PHE A 72 -7.52 -4.81 -11.43
C PHE A 72 -7.31 -5.91 -10.40
N LYS A 73 -7.66 -5.67 -9.14
CA LYS A 73 -7.74 -6.72 -8.12
C LYS A 73 -9.05 -6.56 -7.37
N ALA A 74 -10.01 -7.43 -7.69
CA ALA A 74 -11.37 -7.39 -7.14
C ALA A 74 -11.39 -7.27 -5.62
N GLN A 75 -10.51 -8.03 -4.95
CA GLN A 75 -10.37 -8.03 -3.50
C GLN A 75 -8.90 -8.08 -3.11
N ASN A 76 -8.48 -7.13 -2.28
CA ASN A 76 -7.19 -7.15 -1.58
C ASN A 76 -7.42 -7.29 -0.07
N MET A 77 -6.48 -7.91 0.65
CA MET A 77 -6.39 -7.83 2.11
C MET A 77 -5.02 -7.29 2.51
N ALA A 78 -4.96 -6.00 2.86
CA ALA A 78 -3.70 -5.31 3.17
C ALA A 78 -3.87 -4.23 4.24
N LEU A 79 -2.82 -4.06 5.05
CA LEU A 79 -2.68 -2.89 5.91
C LEU A 79 -1.99 -1.73 5.19
N ASN A 80 -1.15 -2.03 4.19
CA ASN A 80 -0.48 -1.03 3.36
C ASN A 80 -1.46 -0.48 2.30
N SER A 81 -1.78 0.80 2.40
CA SER A 81 -2.63 1.50 1.42
C SER A 81 -2.07 2.88 1.07
N THR A 82 -2.60 3.49 0.03
CA THR A 82 -2.34 4.89 -0.32
C THR A 82 -3.66 5.55 -0.74
N VAL A 83 -3.60 6.83 -1.11
CA VAL A 83 -4.76 7.60 -1.55
C VAL A 83 -4.78 7.66 -3.07
N ALA A 84 -5.86 7.15 -3.64
CA ALA A 84 -6.18 7.18 -5.05
C ALA A 84 -6.51 8.62 -5.51
N VAL A 85 -6.52 8.83 -6.83
CA VAL A 85 -6.76 10.15 -7.45
C VAL A 85 -8.19 10.65 -7.24
N ASP A 86 -9.13 9.73 -7.08
CA ASP A 86 -10.54 9.96 -6.73
C ASP A 86 -10.76 10.23 -5.23
N GLY A 87 -9.68 10.27 -4.44
CA GLY A 87 -9.71 10.55 -2.99
C GLY A 87 -9.94 9.32 -2.11
N GLY A 88 -10.20 8.15 -2.70
CA GLY A 88 -10.43 6.93 -1.93
C GLY A 88 -9.17 6.20 -1.52
N GLU A 89 -9.32 5.24 -0.60
CA GLU A 89 -8.22 4.39 -0.16
C GLU A 89 -8.01 3.18 -1.10
N ILE A 90 -6.76 2.91 -1.47
CA ILE A 90 -6.38 1.79 -2.35
C ILE A 90 -5.16 1.05 -1.80
N ALA A 91 -5.08 -0.27 -1.96
CA ALA A 91 -3.90 -1.03 -1.55
C ALA A 91 -2.61 -0.56 -2.26
N ARG A 92 -1.47 -0.59 -1.55
CA ARG A 92 -0.18 -0.19 -2.13
C ARG A 92 0.23 -1.06 -3.32
N ALA A 93 -0.10 -2.36 -3.31
CA ALA A 93 0.19 -3.26 -4.42
C ALA A 93 -0.53 -2.83 -5.71
N GLN A 94 -1.80 -2.45 -5.64
CA GLN A 94 -2.55 -1.97 -6.82
C GLN A 94 -2.09 -0.57 -7.25
N ALA A 95 -1.68 0.30 -6.32
CA ALA A 95 -1.05 1.57 -6.68
C ALA A 95 0.29 1.37 -7.42
N MET A 96 1.09 0.38 -7.02
CA MET A 96 2.30 -0.01 -7.74
C MET A 96 1.99 -0.59 -9.12
N GLN A 97 0.92 -1.39 -9.27
CA GLN A 97 0.48 -1.88 -10.57
C GLN A 97 -0.06 -0.76 -11.48
N ALA A 98 -0.72 0.26 -10.91
CA ALA A 98 -1.14 1.44 -11.67
C ALA A 98 0.08 2.21 -12.20
N ALA A 99 1.11 2.37 -11.36
CA ALA A 99 2.40 2.94 -11.77
C ALA A 99 3.08 2.09 -12.86
N ALA A 100 2.95 0.75 -12.83
CA ALA A 100 3.44 -0.14 -13.89
C ALA A 100 2.74 0.15 -15.22
N CYS A 101 1.44 0.41 -15.20
CA CYS A 101 0.67 0.83 -16.37
C CYS A 101 0.95 2.27 -16.82
N GLY A 102 1.63 3.09 -16.01
CA GLY A 102 1.84 4.51 -16.28
C GLY A 102 0.60 5.38 -16.04
N VAL A 103 -0.31 4.96 -15.16
CA VAL A 103 -1.55 5.68 -14.84
C VAL A 103 -1.65 6.00 -13.35
N GLU A 104 -2.50 6.97 -13.02
CA GLU A 104 -2.82 7.27 -11.62
C GLU A 104 -3.68 6.18 -11.00
N PRO A 105 -3.45 5.80 -9.73
CA PRO A 105 -4.29 4.82 -9.05
C PRO A 105 -5.69 5.39 -8.76
N GLU A 106 -6.72 4.62 -9.08
CA GLU A 106 -8.13 4.92 -8.79
C GLU A 106 -8.80 3.72 -8.09
N THR A 107 -9.82 3.96 -7.28
CA THR A 107 -10.44 2.91 -6.44
C THR A 107 -11.06 1.77 -7.24
N ALA A 108 -11.47 2.01 -8.50
CA ALA A 108 -11.96 0.97 -9.40
C ALA A 108 -10.93 -0.15 -9.67
N MET A 109 -9.62 0.14 -9.54
CA MET A 109 -8.56 -0.86 -9.68
C MET A 109 -8.49 -1.81 -8.48
N ASN A 110 -9.06 -1.43 -7.33
CA ASN A 110 -9.19 -2.26 -6.14
C ASN A 110 -10.51 -1.96 -5.40
N PRO A 111 -11.66 -2.45 -5.92
CA PRO A 111 -12.96 -2.03 -5.41
C PRO A 111 -13.23 -2.51 -3.98
N ILE A 112 -12.68 -3.66 -3.58
CA ILE A 112 -12.82 -4.19 -2.21
C ILE A 112 -11.44 -4.31 -1.55
N LEU A 113 -11.24 -3.60 -0.45
CA LEU A 113 -10.06 -3.69 0.38
C LEU A 113 -10.43 -4.13 1.80
N LEU A 114 -9.85 -5.23 2.26
CA LEU A 114 -9.96 -5.71 3.63
C LEU A 114 -8.76 -5.22 4.44
N LYS A 115 -9.02 -4.54 5.55
CA LYS A 115 -7.98 -4.11 6.50
C LYS A 115 -8.13 -4.89 7.80
N PRO A 116 -7.24 -5.87 8.09
CA PRO A 116 -7.27 -6.59 9.36
C PRO A 116 -7.25 -5.61 10.54
N SER A 117 -8.24 -5.70 11.42
CA SER A 117 -8.40 -4.83 12.59
C SER A 117 -8.33 -5.60 13.91
N GLY A 118 -8.13 -6.92 13.84
CA GLY A 118 -7.98 -7.82 14.97
C GLY A 118 -7.81 -9.27 14.53
N PRO A 119 -7.61 -10.23 15.45
CA PRO A 119 -7.32 -11.63 15.09
C PRO A 119 -8.43 -12.33 14.29
N ARG A 120 -9.66 -11.84 14.40
CA ARG A 120 -10.86 -12.41 13.75
C ARG A 120 -11.70 -11.36 13.03
N HIS A 121 -11.20 -10.13 12.91
CA HIS A 121 -11.97 -9.01 12.38
C HIS A 121 -11.20 -8.26 11.30
N SER A 122 -11.90 -7.72 10.33
CA SER A 122 -11.37 -6.86 9.28
C SER A 122 -12.37 -5.76 8.97
N GLN A 123 -11.87 -4.56 8.70
CA GLN A 123 -12.65 -3.49 8.11
C GLN A 123 -12.78 -3.75 6.61
N VAL A 124 -14.00 -3.72 6.09
CA VAL A 124 -14.30 -3.75 4.66
C VAL A 124 -14.35 -2.30 4.17
N VAL A 125 -13.49 -1.98 3.20
CA VAL A 125 -13.48 -0.73 2.45
C VAL A 125 -14.01 -1.05 1.05
N VAL A 126 -15.01 -0.29 0.60
CA VAL A 126 -15.67 -0.46 -0.70
C VAL A 126 -15.51 0.84 -1.48
N MET A 127 -14.92 0.77 -2.66
CA MET A 127 -14.62 1.93 -3.52
C MET A 127 -13.91 3.05 -2.73
N GLY A 128 -12.93 2.66 -1.91
CA GLY A 128 -12.13 3.57 -1.10
C GLY A 128 -12.76 4.06 0.20
N GLU A 129 -14.03 3.74 0.47
CA GLU A 129 -14.75 4.20 1.67
C GLU A 129 -15.02 3.06 2.68
N PRO A 130 -14.85 3.28 3.99
CA PRO A 130 -15.19 2.27 5.00
C PRO A 130 -16.68 1.91 4.99
N LEU A 131 -16.99 0.63 4.87
CA LEU A 131 -18.36 0.11 4.90
C LEU A 131 -18.73 -0.49 6.27
N ALA A 132 -17.95 -1.47 6.75
CA ALA A 132 -18.26 -2.22 7.96
C ALA A 132 -17.05 -2.95 8.54
N ASP A 133 -17.09 -3.29 9.83
CA ASP A 133 -16.21 -4.29 10.44
C ASP A 133 -16.89 -5.66 10.39
N VAL A 134 -16.19 -6.66 9.87
CA VAL A 134 -16.69 -8.02 9.66
C VAL A 134 -15.77 -9.05 10.30
N ASP A 135 -16.32 -10.21 10.64
CA ASP A 135 -15.57 -11.45 10.84
C ASP A 135 -15.61 -12.32 9.57
N ALA A 136 -14.93 -13.47 9.58
CA ALA A 136 -14.88 -14.36 8.42
C ALA A 136 -16.27 -14.81 7.92
N ARG A 137 -17.22 -15.06 8.84
CA ARG A 137 -18.56 -15.57 8.50
C ARG A 137 -19.43 -14.46 7.90
N SER A 138 -19.51 -13.33 8.58
CA SER A 138 -20.26 -12.15 8.12
C SER A 138 -19.69 -11.60 6.82
N TYR A 139 -18.36 -11.67 6.63
CA TYR A 139 -17.75 -11.30 5.36
C TYR A 139 -18.18 -12.23 4.22
N HIS A 140 -18.15 -13.54 4.45
CA HIS A 140 -18.58 -14.52 3.45
C HIS A 140 -20.04 -14.30 3.01
N GLN A 141 -20.93 -13.94 3.95
CA GLN A 141 -22.32 -13.58 3.66
C GLN A 141 -22.48 -12.23 2.93
N LEU A 142 -21.51 -11.32 3.08
CA LEU A 142 -21.50 -10.03 2.41
C LEU A 142 -21.06 -10.12 0.95
N LYS A 143 -20.18 -11.07 0.59
CA LYS A 143 -19.61 -11.20 -0.76
C LYS A 143 -20.62 -11.19 -1.91
N PRO A 144 -21.81 -11.84 -1.84
CA PRO A 144 -22.83 -11.73 -2.88
C PRO A 144 -23.28 -10.29 -3.18
N GLN A 145 -23.27 -9.42 -2.17
CA GLN A 145 -23.62 -8.01 -2.31
C GLN A 145 -22.46 -7.17 -2.87
N LEU A 146 -21.21 -7.65 -2.69
CA LEU A 146 -20.00 -6.99 -3.21
C LEU A 146 -19.71 -7.34 -4.67
N MET A 147 -20.10 -8.54 -5.11
CA MET A 147 -19.84 -9.00 -6.48
C MET A 147 -20.36 -8.04 -7.57
N PRO A 148 -21.59 -7.47 -7.49
CA PRO A 148 -22.04 -6.48 -8.47
C PRO A 148 -21.12 -5.25 -8.57
N ILE A 149 -20.60 -4.76 -7.44
CA ILE A 149 -19.68 -3.61 -7.39
C ILE A 149 -18.34 -3.96 -8.06
N VAL A 150 -17.83 -5.17 -7.79
CA VAL A 150 -16.61 -5.70 -8.45
C VAL A 150 -16.78 -5.75 -9.96
N LEU A 151 -17.92 -6.26 -10.44
CA LEU A 151 -18.20 -6.39 -11.87
C LEU A 151 -18.40 -5.02 -12.54
N GLU A 152 -19.03 -4.08 -11.85
CA GLU A 152 -19.21 -2.70 -12.34
C GLU A 152 -17.85 -1.98 -12.47
N ALA A 153 -16.99 -2.07 -11.45
CA ALA A 153 -15.63 -1.51 -11.50
C ALA A 153 -14.79 -2.12 -12.64
N LEU A 154 -14.85 -3.45 -12.81
CA LEU A 154 -14.16 -4.11 -13.93
C LEU A 154 -14.72 -3.67 -15.28
N ALA A 155 -16.05 -3.58 -15.42
CA ALA A 155 -16.69 -3.15 -16.66
C ALA A 155 -16.36 -1.70 -17.02
N ASP A 156 -16.29 -0.81 -16.03
CA ASP A 156 -15.86 0.58 -16.21
C ASP A 156 -14.42 0.65 -16.75
N LEU A 157 -13.46 -0.03 -16.10
CA LEU A 157 -12.08 -0.09 -16.59
C LEU A 157 -12.01 -0.65 -18.01
N ARG A 158 -12.72 -1.75 -18.30
CA ARG A 158 -12.79 -2.36 -19.64
C ARG A 158 -13.48 -1.46 -20.69
N SER A 159 -14.17 -0.39 -20.29
CA SER A 159 -14.74 0.57 -21.23
C SER A 159 -13.77 1.70 -21.61
N ARG A 160 -12.76 1.95 -20.78
CA ARG A 160 -11.83 3.09 -20.93
C ARG A 160 -10.42 2.69 -21.38
N PHE A 161 -10.01 1.47 -21.08
CA PHE A 161 -8.67 0.94 -21.36
C PHE A 161 -8.69 -0.06 -22.52
N ASP A 162 -7.54 -0.29 -23.13
CA ASP A 162 -7.38 -1.25 -24.23
C ASP A 162 -7.25 -2.69 -23.71
N VAL A 163 -6.75 -2.87 -22.48
CA VAL A 163 -6.65 -4.18 -21.81
C VAL A 163 -6.66 -4.00 -20.29
N VAL A 164 -7.30 -4.94 -19.59
CA VAL A 164 -7.29 -5.01 -18.11
C VAL A 164 -6.59 -6.27 -17.62
N ILE A 165 -5.52 -6.12 -16.83
CA ILE A 165 -4.83 -7.26 -16.21
C ILE A 165 -5.34 -7.44 -14.79
N CYS A 166 -6.08 -8.52 -14.57
CA CYS A 166 -6.70 -8.84 -13.31
C CYS A 166 -5.78 -9.72 -12.46
N GLU A 167 -5.59 -9.40 -11.17
CA GLU A 167 -4.89 -10.24 -10.21
C GLU A 167 -5.89 -11.02 -9.34
N GLY A 168 -5.68 -12.33 -9.22
CA GLY A 168 -6.39 -13.16 -8.23
C GLY A 168 -5.94 -12.89 -6.80
N ALA A 169 -6.67 -13.42 -5.82
CA ALA A 169 -6.34 -13.32 -4.40
C ALA A 169 -6.08 -14.71 -3.80
N GLY A 170 -4.94 -14.90 -3.13
CA GLY A 170 -4.60 -16.23 -2.61
C GLY A 170 -4.44 -17.28 -3.72
N SER A 171 -4.93 -18.49 -3.46
CA SER A 171 -5.02 -19.59 -4.44
C SER A 171 -6.47 -19.76 -4.93
N PRO A 172 -6.72 -20.09 -6.21
CA PRO A 172 -8.06 -20.44 -6.69
C PRO A 172 -8.56 -21.78 -6.15
N ALA A 173 -7.69 -22.61 -5.56
CA ALA A 173 -8.00 -23.95 -5.04
C ALA A 173 -8.42 -23.97 -3.55
N GLU A 174 -8.75 -22.81 -2.97
CA GLU A 174 -9.28 -22.72 -1.60
C GLU A 174 -10.74 -23.21 -1.56
N VAL A 175 -10.94 -24.52 -1.46
CA VAL A 175 -12.27 -25.17 -1.56
C VAL A 175 -13.31 -24.59 -0.58
N ASN A 176 -12.86 -24.18 0.60
CA ASN A 176 -13.69 -23.58 1.64
C ASN A 176 -14.05 -22.10 1.36
N LEU A 177 -13.41 -21.46 0.39
CA LEU A 177 -13.65 -20.06 0.00
C LEU A 177 -14.30 -19.94 -1.38
N ARG A 178 -14.53 -21.07 -2.06
CA ARG A 178 -15.05 -21.11 -3.43
C ARG A 178 -16.49 -20.62 -3.55
N GLU A 179 -17.32 -20.91 -2.56
CA GLU A 179 -18.66 -20.34 -2.48
C GLU A 179 -18.53 -18.82 -2.32
N HIS A 180 -19.27 -18.07 -3.14
CA HIS A 180 -19.23 -16.61 -3.18
C HIS A 180 -17.83 -16.02 -3.41
N ASP A 181 -16.92 -16.75 -4.06
CA ASP A 181 -15.65 -16.18 -4.51
C ASP A 181 -15.89 -14.98 -5.43
N ILE A 182 -15.21 -13.86 -5.17
CA ILE A 182 -15.28 -12.62 -5.94
C ILE A 182 -13.94 -12.24 -6.59
N ALA A 183 -12.88 -13.01 -6.35
CA ALA A 183 -11.52 -12.62 -6.71
C ALA A 183 -10.82 -13.61 -7.65
N ASN A 184 -11.18 -14.89 -7.61
CA ASN A 184 -10.54 -15.92 -8.43
C ASN A 184 -11.50 -16.50 -9.47
N MET A 185 -11.91 -17.76 -9.33
CA MET A 185 -12.75 -18.46 -10.30
C MET A 185 -14.17 -17.91 -10.33
N GLY A 186 -14.66 -17.37 -9.22
CA GLY A 186 -15.95 -16.67 -9.20
C GLY A 186 -15.94 -15.42 -10.07
N LEU A 187 -14.84 -14.64 -10.06
CA LEU A 187 -14.64 -13.51 -10.98
C LEU A 187 -14.51 -13.99 -12.42
N ALA A 188 -13.69 -15.02 -12.66
CA ALA A 188 -13.49 -15.59 -13.99
C ALA A 188 -14.81 -16.01 -14.63
N ARG A 189 -15.70 -16.69 -13.88
CA ARG A 189 -17.00 -17.13 -14.37
C ARG A 189 -17.99 -15.98 -14.56
N ALA A 190 -18.00 -15.02 -13.64
CA ALA A 190 -18.94 -13.91 -13.71
C ALA A 190 -18.64 -12.92 -14.85
N ALA A 191 -17.35 -12.73 -15.16
CA ALA A 191 -16.89 -11.81 -16.22
C ALA A 191 -16.36 -12.53 -17.48
N ASP A 192 -16.50 -13.85 -17.54
CA ASP A 192 -16.05 -14.74 -18.61
C ASP A 192 -14.55 -14.65 -18.96
N LEU A 193 -13.69 -14.43 -17.96
CA LEU A 193 -12.28 -14.11 -18.17
C LEU A 193 -11.44 -15.35 -18.50
N PRO A 194 -10.55 -15.31 -19.50
CA PRO A 194 -9.43 -16.25 -19.58
C PRO A 194 -8.49 -16.02 -18.39
N ALA A 195 -7.90 -17.11 -17.89
CA ALA A 195 -6.99 -17.07 -16.76
C ALA A 195 -5.69 -17.82 -17.03
N ILE A 196 -4.59 -17.31 -16.46
CA ILE A 196 -3.30 -18.00 -16.39
C ILE A 196 -2.98 -18.34 -14.94
N LEU A 197 -2.30 -19.46 -14.71
CA LEU A 197 -1.92 -19.90 -13.38
C LEU A 197 -0.39 -19.79 -13.19
N VAL A 198 0.01 -18.93 -12.26
CA VAL A 198 1.41 -18.72 -11.87
C VAL A 198 1.81 -19.71 -10.78
N ALA A 199 2.95 -20.37 -10.93
CA ALA A 199 3.50 -21.28 -9.92
C ALA A 199 4.95 -20.94 -9.58
N ASP A 200 5.30 -20.98 -8.30
CA ASP A 200 6.65 -20.66 -7.82
C ASP A 200 7.52 -21.91 -7.74
N ILE A 201 8.54 -21.98 -8.58
CA ILE A 201 9.47 -23.13 -8.62
C ILE A 201 10.54 -23.07 -7.53
N ASP A 202 10.87 -21.89 -7.00
CA ASP A 202 11.88 -21.70 -5.95
C ASP A 202 11.45 -22.40 -4.64
N ARG A 203 10.14 -22.57 -4.44
CA ARG A 203 9.57 -23.37 -3.33
C ARG A 203 9.59 -24.87 -3.55
N GLY A 204 9.95 -25.33 -4.75
CA GLY A 204 9.94 -26.73 -5.14
C GLY A 204 8.55 -27.29 -5.47
N GLY A 205 8.52 -28.47 -6.09
CA GLY A 205 7.28 -29.19 -6.38
C GLY A 205 6.33 -28.50 -7.38
N VAL A 206 6.84 -27.65 -8.28
CA VAL A 206 6.03 -26.79 -9.15
C VAL A 206 4.96 -27.55 -9.97
N PHE A 207 5.29 -28.73 -10.48
CA PHE A 207 4.33 -29.58 -11.20
C PHE A 207 3.20 -30.07 -10.30
N ALA A 208 3.51 -30.47 -9.07
CA ALA A 208 2.51 -30.89 -8.10
C ALA A 208 1.62 -29.72 -7.66
N GLN A 209 2.17 -28.51 -7.52
CA GLN A 209 1.39 -27.31 -7.24
C GLN A 209 0.34 -27.06 -8.34
N ILE A 210 0.75 -27.13 -9.62
CA ILE A 210 -0.14 -26.90 -10.75
C ILE A 210 -1.19 -28.01 -10.87
N ILE A 211 -0.75 -29.27 -10.88
CA ILE A 211 -1.65 -30.43 -11.01
C ILE A 211 -2.63 -30.45 -9.84
N GLY A 212 -2.16 -30.28 -8.60
CA GLY A 212 -3.02 -30.25 -7.43
C GLY A 212 -4.06 -29.13 -7.50
N THR A 213 -3.67 -27.94 -7.96
CA THR A 213 -4.61 -26.82 -8.19
C THR A 213 -5.69 -27.22 -9.20
N LEU A 214 -5.30 -27.78 -10.35
CA LEU A 214 -6.27 -28.18 -11.38
C LEU A 214 -7.21 -29.30 -10.92
N GLU A 215 -6.71 -30.31 -10.23
CA GLU A 215 -7.51 -31.45 -9.75
C GLU A 215 -8.56 -31.02 -8.71
N VAL A 216 -8.26 -30.00 -7.91
CA VAL A 216 -9.20 -29.44 -6.91
C VAL A 216 -10.32 -28.61 -7.56
N LEU A 217 -10.05 -27.99 -8.71
CA LEU A 217 -11.01 -27.12 -9.38
C LEU A 217 -12.15 -27.90 -10.06
N GLU A 218 -13.36 -27.33 -10.02
CA GLU A 218 -14.49 -27.84 -10.79
C GLU A 218 -14.20 -27.76 -12.31
N PRO A 219 -14.78 -28.64 -13.15
CA PRO A 219 -14.56 -28.61 -14.60
C PRO A 219 -14.84 -27.24 -15.24
N ALA A 220 -15.95 -26.60 -14.87
CA ALA A 220 -16.34 -25.28 -15.38
C ALA A 220 -15.34 -24.18 -14.98
N ASP A 221 -14.68 -24.31 -13.83
CA ASP A 221 -13.64 -23.39 -13.40
C ASP A 221 -12.34 -23.65 -14.20
N ARG A 222 -11.95 -24.92 -14.33
CA ARG A 222 -10.75 -25.33 -15.08
C ARG A 222 -10.78 -24.88 -16.54
N GLU A 223 -11.95 -24.77 -17.15
CA GLU A 223 -12.10 -24.29 -18.53
C GLU A 223 -11.58 -22.86 -18.74
N HIS A 224 -11.59 -22.02 -17.70
CA HIS A 224 -11.04 -20.67 -17.76
C HIS A 224 -9.50 -20.65 -17.71
N ILE A 225 -8.85 -21.68 -17.15
CA ILE A 225 -7.39 -21.74 -17.10
C ILE A 225 -6.85 -22.11 -18.47
N LYS A 226 -6.09 -21.21 -19.10
CA LYS A 226 -5.59 -21.34 -20.48
C LYS A 226 -4.12 -21.67 -20.58
N GLY A 227 -3.35 -21.52 -19.50
CA GLY A 227 -1.94 -21.86 -19.50
C GLY A 227 -1.28 -21.55 -18.17
N PHE A 228 0.03 -21.81 -18.12
CA PHE A 228 0.83 -21.69 -16.91
C PHE A 228 1.98 -20.72 -17.09
N VAL A 229 2.38 -20.05 -16.01
CA VAL A 229 3.64 -19.31 -15.93
C VAL A 229 4.44 -19.87 -14.76
N ILE A 230 5.64 -20.35 -15.06
CA ILE A 230 6.58 -20.78 -14.03
C ILE A 230 7.39 -19.58 -13.60
N ASN A 231 7.42 -19.30 -12.30
CA ASN A 231 8.06 -18.11 -11.75
C ASN A 231 9.25 -18.46 -10.88
N LYS A 232 10.23 -17.54 -10.80
CA LYS A 232 11.44 -17.63 -9.97
C LYS A 232 12.38 -18.78 -10.34
N PHE A 233 12.49 -19.09 -11.63
CA PHE A 233 13.40 -20.14 -12.08
C PHE A 233 14.87 -19.75 -11.91
N ARG A 234 15.69 -20.69 -11.45
CA ARG A 234 17.15 -20.53 -11.32
C ARG A 234 17.84 -21.60 -12.16
N GLY A 235 18.87 -21.19 -12.90
CA GLY A 235 19.69 -22.10 -13.69
C GLY A 235 19.32 -22.12 -15.17
N ASP A 236 19.64 -23.23 -15.83
CA ASP A 236 19.50 -23.40 -17.28
C ASP A 236 18.06 -23.88 -17.64
N PRO A 237 17.27 -23.10 -18.41
CA PRO A 237 15.92 -23.48 -18.82
C PRO A 237 15.84 -24.83 -19.56
N GLU A 238 16.92 -25.24 -20.23
CA GLU A 238 16.98 -26.51 -20.97
C GLU A 238 16.80 -27.72 -20.05
N VAL A 239 17.22 -27.61 -18.78
CA VAL A 239 17.04 -28.65 -17.77
C VAL A 239 15.57 -28.82 -17.39
N LEU A 240 14.79 -27.73 -17.44
CA LEU A 240 13.37 -27.74 -17.07
C LEU A 240 12.48 -28.25 -18.22
N ARG A 241 12.91 -28.12 -19.48
CA ARG A 241 12.10 -28.40 -20.68
C ARG A 241 11.36 -29.75 -20.65
N PRO A 242 11.99 -30.91 -20.34
CA PRO A 242 11.26 -32.19 -20.33
C PRO A 242 10.08 -32.22 -19.35
N GLY A 243 10.19 -31.49 -18.23
CA GLY A 243 9.10 -31.37 -17.27
C GLY A 243 7.98 -30.44 -17.75
N LEU A 244 8.31 -29.41 -18.53
CA LEU A 244 7.31 -28.53 -19.14
C LEU A 244 6.51 -29.28 -20.21
N GLU A 245 7.19 -30.01 -21.10
CA GLU A 245 6.55 -30.86 -22.11
C GLU A 245 5.59 -31.87 -21.47
N TRP A 246 6.03 -32.55 -20.41
CA TRP A 246 5.18 -33.45 -19.64
C TRP A 246 3.94 -32.74 -19.06
N LEU A 247 4.09 -31.52 -18.55
CA LEU A 247 2.99 -30.74 -17.99
C LEU A 247 1.97 -30.38 -19.07
N GLU A 248 2.43 -29.94 -20.24
CA GLU A 248 1.59 -29.60 -21.38
C GLU A 248 0.82 -30.82 -21.89
N GLU A 249 1.50 -31.96 -22.08
CA GLU A 249 0.87 -33.24 -22.45
C GLU A 249 -0.18 -33.68 -21.42
N ARG A 250 0.15 -33.59 -20.13
CA ARG A 250 -0.72 -34.05 -19.04
C ARG A 250 -1.98 -33.19 -18.87
N THR A 251 -1.90 -31.90 -19.19
CA THR A 251 -2.95 -30.91 -18.92
C THR A 251 -3.66 -30.41 -20.17
N GLY A 252 -3.09 -30.64 -21.35
CA GLY A 252 -3.54 -30.10 -22.63
C GLY A 252 -3.47 -28.57 -22.72
N ARG A 253 -2.61 -27.93 -21.91
CA ARG A 253 -2.50 -26.47 -21.80
C ARG A 253 -1.04 -26.04 -21.87
N PRO A 254 -0.72 -24.96 -22.60
CA PRO A 254 0.66 -24.50 -22.76
C PRO A 254 1.26 -23.94 -21.47
N VAL A 255 2.57 -24.06 -21.34
CA VAL A 255 3.39 -23.24 -20.47
C VAL A 255 3.75 -21.98 -21.26
N LEU A 256 3.14 -20.86 -20.87
CA LEU A 256 3.29 -19.58 -21.56
C LEU A 256 4.64 -18.92 -21.30
N GLY A 257 5.35 -19.32 -20.25
CA GLY A 257 6.67 -18.77 -19.97
C GLY A 257 7.30 -19.26 -18.67
N VAL A 258 8.62 -19.10 -18.58
CA VAL A 258 9.44 -19.42 -17.41
C VAL A 258 10.22 -18.19 -16.98
N LEU A 259 9.67 -17.44 -16.02
CA LEU A 259 10.28 -16.22 -15.53
C LEU A 259 11.50 -16.53 -14.65
N PRO A 260 12.63 -15.86 -14.87
CA PRO A 260 13.83 -16.07 -14.07
C PRO A 260 13.66 -15.50 -12.66
N PHE A 261 14.46 -16.01 -11.73
CA PHE A 261 14.68 -15.34 -10.45
C PHE A 261 15.50 -14.07 -10.69
N ILE A 262 14.94 -12.91 -10.39
CA ILE A 262 15.61 -11.62 -10.56
C ILE A 262 16.29 -11.24 -9.25
N GLU A 263 17.62 -11.29 -9.22
CA GLU A 263 18.41 -10.85 -8.06
C GLU A 263 18.24 -9.35 -7.81
N GLY A 264 18.04 -8.98 -6.54
CA GLY A 264 17.89 -7.58 -6.13
C GLY A 264 16.55 -6.95 -6.52
N LEU A 265 15.59 -7.72 -7.06
CA LEU A 265 14.24 -7.23 -7.32
C LEU A 265 13.56 -6.80 -6.02
N TRP A 266 13.08 -5.56 -6.00
CA TRP A 266 12.26 -5.02 -4.93
C TRP A 266 10.93 -4.51 -5.50
N ILE A 267 9.83 -4.90 -4.86
CA ILE A 267 8.49 -4.41 -5.16
C ILE A 267 7.80 -4.00 -3.86
N ASP A 268 6.87 -3.04 -3.97
CA ASP A 268 6.04 -2.61 -2.85
C ASP A 268 5.28 -3.83 -2.29
N ALA A 269 5.58 -4.19 -1.04
CA ALA A 269 4.95 -5.34 -0.38
C ALA A 269 3.50 -5.05 0.04
N GLU A 270 2.63 -6.04 -0.13
CA GLU A 270 1.20 -5.96 0.17
C GLU A 270 0.92 -6.03 1.69
N ASP A 271 1.59 -6.94 2.40
CA ASP A 271 1.36 -7.18 3.83
C ASP A 271 2.66 -7.32 4.65
N SER A 272 2.51 -7.31 5.98
CA SER A 272 3.63 -7.40 6.91
C SER A 272 4.23 -8.81 7.05
N LEU A 273 3.64 -9.84 6.43
CA LEU A 273 4.24 -11.19 6.37
C LEU A 273 5.49 -11.17 5.50
N ALA A 274 5.61 -10.20 4.58
CA ALA A 274 6.84 -9.92 3.84
C ALA A 274 7.99 -9.43 4.74
N LEU A 275 7.74 -9.02 5.99
CA LEU A 275 8.80 -8.62 6.92
C LEU A 275 9.49 -9.86 7.52
N PRO A 276 10.84 -9.97 7.44
CA PRO A 276 11.58 -11.10 7.99
C PRO A 276 11.16 -11.44 9.43
N GLY A 277 11.01 -12.72 9.77
CA GLY A 277 10.59 -13.16 11.11
C GLY A 277 11.49 -12.63 12.23
N ALA A 278 10.91 -12.34 13.41
CA ALA A 278 11.67 -11.84 14.56
C ALA A 278 12.74 -12.84 15.05
N ASP A 279 12.52 -14.13 14.81
CA ASP A 279 13.44 -15.21 15.19
C ASP A 279 14.69 -15.31 14.31
N ALA A 280 14.70 -14.67 13.13
CA ALA A 280 15.91 -14.54 12.31
C ALA A 280 16.89 -13.48 12.86
N VAL A 281 16.52 -12.76 13.93
CA VAL A 281 17.29 -11.64 14.52
C VAL A 281 17.71 -11.94 15.97
N ALA A 282 17.29 -13.07 16.55
CA ALA A 282 17.68 -13.49 17.88
C ALA A 282 18.92 -14.40 17.81
N GLY A 283 20.12 -13.82 17.71
CA GLY A 283 21.38 -14.56 17.93
C GLY A 283 22.55 -14.20 17.00
N ALA A 284 22.28 -13.49 15.90
CA ALA A 284 23.30 -12.86 15.09
C ALA A 284 22.95 -11.39 14.95
N ALA A 285 23.93 -10.49 15.07
CA ALA A 285 23.78 -9.15 14.53
C ALA A 285 23.24 -9.31 13.11
N PRO A 286 22.15 -8.63 12.71
CA PRO A 286 21.60 -8.78 11.37
C PRO A 286 22.77 -8.64 10.41
N ALA A 287 23.02 -9.67 9.61
CA ALA A 287 24.02 -9.62 8.56
C ALA A 287 23.77 -8.29 7.85
N PRO A 288 24.81 -7.46 7.71
CA PRO A 288 24.58 -6.10 7.31
C PRO A 288 23.77 -6.14 6.01
N SER A 289 22.76 -5.28 5.92
CA SER A 289 22.26 -4.81 4.63
C SER A 289 23.39 -4.02 3.96
N ALA A 290 24.53 -4.66 3.77
CA ALA A 290 25.79 -4.17 3.24
C ALA A 290 25.88 -4.74 1.85
N VAL A 291 24.98 -4.26 1.01
CA VAL A 291 25.25 -3.39 -0.14
C VAL A 291 23.92 -2.65 -0.31
N PRO A 292 23.85 -1.35 -0.65
CA PRO A 292 22.61 -0.83 -1.24
C PRO A 292 22.17 -1.84 -2.30
N ALA A 293 20.88 -2.21 -2.33
CA ALA A 293 20.35 -3.07 -3.39
C ALA A 293 20.89 -2.50 -4.71
N ARG A 294 21.79 -3.24 -5.37
CA ARG A 294 22.45 -2.77 -6.60
C ARG A 294 21.34 -2.30 -7.53
N ASP A 295 21.51 -1.14 -8.17
CA ASP A 295 20.64 -0.82 -9.31
C ASP A 295 20.78 -2.00 -10.30
N PRO A 296 19.71 -2.77 -10.54
CA PRO A 296 19.86 -3.98 -11.33
C PRO A 296 20.19 -3.59 -12.77
N GLY A 297 21.32 -4.12 -13.27
CA GLY A 297 21.92 -3.76 -14.56
C GLY A 297 23.07 -2.74 -14.49
N SER A 298 23.45 -2.24 -13.31
CA SER A 298 24.65 -1.41 -13.18
C SER A 298 25.92 -2.26 -13.26
N THR A 299 26.75 -2.00 -14.28
CA THR A 299 28.11 -2.56 -14.44
C THR A 299 29.17 -1.77 -13.66
N ALA A 300 28.78 -0.66 -13.02
CA ALA A 300 29.70 0.10 -12.18
C ALA A 300 30.14 -0.79 -11.01
N ALA A 301 31.45 -0.91 -10.82
CA ALA A 301 31.98 -1.52 -9.61
C ALA A 301 31.32 -0.84 -8.39
N PRO A 302 30.92 -1.58 -7.34
CA PRO A 302 30.58 -0.93 -6.09
C PRO A 302 31.75 -0.01 -5.76
N ALA A 303 31.50 1.28 -5.56
CA ALA A 303 32.56 2.19 -5.11
C ALA A 303 33.22 1.49 -3.92
N ALA A 304 34.49 1.10 -4.05
CA ALA A 304 35.16 0.14 -3.17
C ALA A 304 35.15 0.57 -1.68
N ASP A 305 34.70 1.78 -1.40
CA ASP A 305 34.72 2.44 -0.11
C ASP A 305 33.39 2.36 0.68
N TRP A 306 32.27 1.84 0.14
CA TRP A 306 31.00 1.88 0.87
C TRP A 306 30.99 1.00 2.14
N ALA A 307 31.73 -0.11 2.14
CA ALA A 307 31.87 -1.00 3.30
C ALA A 307 32.73 -0.39 4.42
N ALA A 308 33.52 0.64 4.11
CA ALA A 308 34.36 1.37 5.05
C ALA A 308 33.66 2.62 5.63
N LEU A 309 32.47 2.97 5.14
CA LEU A 309 31.72 4.11 5.64
C LEU A 309 31.12 3.79 7.02
N PRO A 310 31.08 4.77 7.94
CA PRO A 310 30.19 4.67 9.09
C PRO A 310 28.76 4.41 8.57
N THR A 311 27.99 3.63 9.32
CA THR A 311 26.59 3.32 8.99
C THR A 311 25.65 3.95 10.00
N LEU A 312 24.50 4.47 9.54
CA LEU A 312 23.40 4.89 10.38
C LEU A 312 22.42 3.74 10.58
N ASP A 313 22.24 3.33 11.83
CA ASP A 313 21.31 2.31 12.24
C ASP A 313 19.92 2.89 12.46
N ILE A 314 18.95 2.44 11.66
CA ILE A 314 17.54 2.82 11.78
C ILE A 314 16.73 1.61 12.23
N ALA A 315 16.20 1.68 13.46
CA ALA A 315 15.32 0.66 14.01
C ALA A 315 13.85 1.06 13.79
N VAL A 316 13.09 0.25 13.04
CA VAL A 316 11.64 0.37 12.93
C VAL A 316 10.98 -0.56 13.94
N VAL A 317 10.15 -0.01 14.82
CA VAL A 317 9.43 -0.80 15.81
C VAL A 317 8.40 -1.69 15.10
N ARG A 318 8.52 -3.02 15.26
CA ARG A 318 7.63 -3.99 14.61
C ARG A 318 6.33 -4.19 15.39
N LEU A 319 5.39 -3.30 15.14
CA LEU A 319 4.02 -3.38 15.67
C LEU A 319 3.29 -4.64 15.16
N ARG A 320 2.25 -5.07 15.87
CA ARG A 320 1.44 -6.23 15.48
C ARG A 320 0.56 -5.89 14.28
N TRP A 321 -0.05 -4.72 14.31
CA TRP A 321 -0.97 -4.23 13.28
C TRP A 321 -0.32 -3.11 12.45
N ILE A 322 0.99 -3.23 12.22
CA ILE A 322 1.77 -2.27 11.45
C ILE A 322 1.12 -1.99 10.10
N SER A 323 0.92 -0.71 9.80
CA SER A 323 0.42 -0.25 8.51
C SER A 323 1.48 0.59 7.81
N ASN A 324 1.43 0.57 6.47
CA ASN A 324 2.28 1.40 5.62
C ASN A 324 3.77 1.25 5.92
N PHE A 325 4.22 0.04 6.23
CA PHE A 325 5.64 -0.20 6.54
C PHE A 325 6.56 0.07 5.34
N THR A 326 6.00 0.10 4.12
CA THR A 326 6.69 0.50 2.89
C THR A 326 7.04 1.99 2.84
N ASP A 327 6.49 2.82 3.74
CA ASP A 327 6.90 4.23 3.89
C ASP A 327 8.40 4.38 4.18
N PHE A 328 9.03 3.33 4.71
CA PHE A 328 10.44 3.31 5.08
C PHE A 328 11.33 2.61 4.05
N ASP A 329 10.75 2.00 3.01
CA ASP A 329 11.52 1.39 1.92
C ASP A 329 12.51 2.37 1.25
N PRO A 330 12.20 3.67 1.06
CA PRO A 330 13.17 4.62 0.53
C PRO A 330 14.51 4.63 1.28
N LEU A 331 14.49 4.43 2.61
CA LEU A 331 15.70 4.41 3.43
C LEU A 331 16.62 3.21 3.14
N ARG A 332 16.09 2.12 2.57
CA ARG A 332 16.88 0.94 2.17
C ARG A 332 17.81 1.22 0.99
N PHE A 333 17.49 2.24 0.21
CA PHE A 333 18.25 2.64 -0.98
C PHE A 333 19.27 3.73 -0.68
N GLU A 334 19.37 4.19 0.58
CA GLU A 334 20.29 5.24 0.99
C GLU A 334 21.67 4.67 1.36
N PRO A 335 22.75 5.12 0.71
CA PRO A 335 24.10 4.66 1.02
C PRO A 335 24.49 4.92 2.49
N GLY A 336 25.03 3.90 3.16
CA GLY A 336 25.44 4.02 4.56
C GLY A 336 24.26 4.02 5.55
N VAL A 337 23.04 3.69 5.12
CA VAL A 337 21.89 3.50 6.00
C VAL A 337 21.58 2.02 6.15
N ARG A 338 21.43 1.57 7.39
CA ARG A 338 21.00 0.22 7.73
C ARG A 338 19.67 0.28 8.46
N ILE A 339 18.60 -0.12 7.77
CA ILE A 339 17.26 -0.19 8.35
C ILE A 339 16.87 -1.62 8.69
N TYR A 340 16.27 -1.82 9.87
CA TYR A 340 15.80 -3.12 10.32
C TYR A 340 14.56 -3.00 11.21
N TYR A 341 13.75 -4.06 11.22
CA TYR A 341 12.55 -4.14 12.05
C TYR A 341 12.85 -4.88 13.34
N THR A 342 12.47 -4.34 14.49
CA THR A 342 12.81 -4.90 15.80
C THR A 342 11.64 -4.91 16.77
N ARG A 343 11.67 -5.89 17.68
CA ARG A 343 10.86 -5.93 18.92
C ARG A 343 11.73 -5.85 20.18
N SER A 344 13.03 -5.60 20.02
CA SER A 344 13.99 -5.56 21.11
C SER A 344 14.09 -4.14 21.70
N PRO A 345 13.82 -3.96 23.01
CA PRO A 345 14.08 -2.70 23.70
C PRO A 345 15.55 -2.25 23.58
N ALA A 346 16.50 -3.19 23.56
CA ALA A 346 17.92 -2.88 23.42
C ALA A 346 18.26 -2.28 22.05
N ASP A 347 17.60 -2.74 20.98
CA ASP A 347 17.78 -2.14 19.66
C ASP A 347 17.20 -0.73 19.59
N VAL A 348 16.03 -0.51 20.21
CA VAL A 348 15.41 0.82 20.33
C VAL A 348 16.34 1.78 21.05
N GLU A 349 17.01 1.33 22.11
CA GLU A 349 17.98 2.16 22.80
C GLU A 349 19.22 2.41 21.95
N ARG A 350 19.78 1.40 21.26
CA ARG A 350 21.08 1.49 20.57
C ARG A 350 21.05 2.26 19.24
N ALA A 351 19.97 2.18 18.46
CA ALA A 351 19.92 2.72 17.09
C ALA A 351 20.18 4.24 17.00
N ASP A 352 20.55 4.74 15.82
CA ASP A 352 20.75 6.17 15.56
C ASP A 352 19.42 6.91 15.33
N LEU A 353 18.47 6.23 14.70
CA LEU A 353 17.07 6.65 14.61
C LEU A 353 16.14 5.51 14.99
N VAL A 354 15.09 5.81 15.74
CA VAL A 354 13.96 4.89 15.94
C VAL A 354 12.74 5.43 15.22
N ILE A 355 12.09 4.57 14.44
CA ILE A 355 10.82 4.86 13.79
C ILE A 355 9.71 4.08 14.48
N LEU A 356 8.70 4.80 14.97
CA LEU A 356 7.44 4.24 15.43
C LEU A 356 6.41 4.38 14.30
N PRO A 357 6.06 3.29 13.59
CA PRO A 357 5.32 3.36 12.34
C PRO A 357 3.80 3.55 12.56
N GLY A 358 3.06 3.67 11.46
CA GLY A 358 1.60 3.62 11.48
C GLY A 358 1.07 2.25 11.93
N THR A 359 -0.17 2.24 12.42
CA THR A 359 -0.90 1.02 12.79
C THR A 359 -2.40 1.19 12.58
N LYS A 360 -3.09 0.08 12.32
CA LYS A 360 -4.56 0.02 12.26
C LYS A 360 -5.24 -0.19 13.63
N ALA A 361 -4.45 -0.41 14.69
CA ALA A 361 -4.91 -0.67 16.04
C ALA A 361 -4.07 0.09 17.08
N THR A 362 -4.11 1.43 17.02
CA THR A 362 -3.24 2.33 17.80
C THR A 362 -3.25 2.05 19.31
N VAL A 363 -4.41 1.86 19.93
CA VAL A 363 -4.48 1.59 21.38
C VAL A 363 -3.98 0.19 21.74
N GLU A 364 -4.30 -0.83 20.94
CA GLU A 364 -3.82 -2.21 21.19
C GLU A 364 -2.30 -2.29 21.05
N ASP A 365 -1.73 -1.74 19.97
CA ASP A 365 -0.29 -1.74 19.77
C ASP A 365 0.42 -0.93 20.87
N LEU A 366 -0.16 0.17 21.37
CA LEU A 366 0.40 0.90 22.52
C LEU A 366 0.43 0.06 23.80
N GLU A 367 -0.61 -0.74 24.06
CA GLU A 367 -0.64 -1.69 25.18
C GLU A 367 0.46 -2.77 25.03
N LEU A 368 0.65 -3.29 23.82
CA LEU A 368 1.72 -4.26 23.52
C LEU A 368 3.12 -3.66 23.72
N LEU A 369 3.35 -2.42 23.27
CA LEU A 369 4.61 -1.72 23.50
C LEU A 369 4.95 -1.57 24.99
N ARG A 370 3.93 -1.31 25.83
CA ARG A 370 4.11 -1.24 27.28
C ARG A 370 4.44 -2.60 27.85
N ARG A 371 3.67 -3.63 27.48
CA ARG A 371 3.86 -5.00 27.97
C ARG A 371 5.25 -5.55 27.61
N ASP A 372 5.72 -5.23 26.41
CA ASP A 372 6.98 -5.77 25.87
C ASP A 372 8.20 -4.89 26.23
N GLY A 373 8.02 -3.84 27.05
CA GLY A 373 9.10 -2.96 27.53
C GLY A 373 9.64 -1.94 26.51
N LEU A 374 9.08 -1.93 25.29
CA LEU A 374 9.45 -1.01 24.22
C LEU A 374 9.05 0.44 24.52
N ALA A 375 7.92 0.65 25.20
CA ALA A 375 7.46 1.98 25.62
C ALA A 375 8.50 2.66 26.54
N ASP A 376 9.02 1.92 27.52
CA ASP A 376 10.02 2.46 28.44
C ASP A 376 11.36 2.75 27.75
N ALA A 377 11.75 1.92 26.79
CA ALA A 377 12.94 2.16 25.96
C ALA A 377 12.79 3.44 25.12
N LEU A 378 11.62 3.67 24.50
CA LEU A 378 11.32 4.91 23.78
C LEU A 378 11.41 6.14 24.70
N VAL A 379 10.85 6.05 25.91
CA VAL A 379 10.90 7.14 26.90
C VAL A 379 12.33 7.42 27.36
N ARG A 380 13.12 6.39 27.69
CA ARG A 380 14.54 6.55 28.05
C ARG A 380 15.35 7.16 26.90
N ARG A 381 15.11 6.70 25.67
CA ARG A 381 15.73 7.23 24.46
C ARG A 381 15.41 8.71 24.26
N ALA A 382 14.15 9.11 24.40
CA ALA A 382 13.72 10.50 24.28
C ALA A 382 14.36 11.39 25.36
N ARG A 383 14.45 10.90 26.61
CA ARG A 383 15.14 11.60 27.71
C ARG A 383 16.64 11.79 27.47
N ALA A 384 17.28 10.83 26.81
CA ALA A 384 18.66 10.96 26.34
C ALA A 384 18.79 11.87 25.10
N GLY A 385 17.71 12.53 24.68
CA GLY A 385 17.68 13.43 23.54
C GLY A 385 17.90 12.73 22.21
N ARG A 386 17.72 11.40 22.11
CA ARG A 386 18.00 10.61 20.90
C ARG A 386 16.83 10.61 19.91
N PRO A 387 17.08 10.54 18.58
CA PRO A 387 16.06 10.75 17.56
C PRO A 387 14.97 9.67 17.56
N ILE A 388 13.71 10.11 17.48
CA ILE A 388 12.52 9.28 17.30
C ILE A 388 11.63 9.94 16.25
N LEU A 389 11.17 9.16 15.28
CA LEU A 389 10.18 9.56 14.28
C LEU A 389 8.90 8.73 14.46
N GLY A 390 7.77 9.37 14.74
CA GLY A 390 6.44 8.75 14.73
C GLY A 390 5.68 9.07 13.45
N ILE A 391 5.09 8.07 12.81
CA ILE A 391 4.21 8.26 11.64
C ILE A 391 2.80 7.79 11.98
N CYS A 392 1.80 8.63 11.71
CA CYS A 392 0.36 8.34 11.89
C CYS A 392 0.05 7.74 13.26
N GLY A 393 -0.34 6.47 13.38
CA GLY A 393 -0.58 5.80 14.66
C GLY A 393 0.62 5.91 15.62
N GLY A 394 1.86 5.82 15.13
CA GLY A 394 3.05 6.05 15.92
C GLY A 394 3.17 7.49 16.42
N TYR A 395 2.83 8.48 15.60
CA TYR A 395 2.76 9.88 16.05
C TYR A 395 1.71 10.06 17.17
N GLN A 396 0.55 9.42 17.03
CA GLN A 396 -0.53 9.47 18.03
C GLN A 396 -0.09 8.85 19.36
N MET A 397 0.63 7.72 19.33
CA MET A 397 1.20 7.08 20.52
C MET A 397 2.22 7.95 21.25
N LEU A 398 3.02 8.75 20.52
CA LEU A 398 4.00 9.66 21.11
C LEU A 398 3.35 10.81 21.91
N GLY A 399 2.07 11.12 21.67
CA GLY A 399 1.32 12.17 22.37
C GLY A 399 1.10 11.90 23.87
N GLU A 400 0.49 12.85 24.57
CA GLU A 400 0.12 12.72 25.98
C GLU A 400 -1.12 11.85 26.18
N ARG A 401 -2.08 11.92 25.26
CA ARG A 401 -3.40 11.28 25.42
C ARG A 401 -4.01 10.89 24.07
N ILE A 402 -4.70 9.76 24.07
CA ILE A 402 -5.51 9.29 22.95
C ILE A 402 -6.94 9.10 23.46
N VAL A 403 -7.91 9.69 22.76
CA VAL A 403 -9.34 9.49 22.99
C VAL A 403 -9.89 8.68 21.82
N ASP A 404 -10.21 7.42 22.07
CA ASP A 404 -10.62 6.48 21.04
C ASP A 404 -11.91 5.72 21.40
N ASP A 405 -13.03 6.32 20.98
CA ASP A 405 -14.37 5.73 21.02
C ASP A 405 -14.76 5.04 19.70
N VAL A 406 -13.82 4.92 18.74
CA VAL A 406 -14.11 4.50 17.37
C VAL A 406 -13.45 3.17 17.05
N GLU A 407 -12.11 3.11 17.02
CA GLU A 407 -11.37 1.91 16.65
C GLU A 407 -11.29 0.94 17.83
N SER A 408 -10.74 1.37 18.97
CA SER A 408 -10.59 0.53 20.16
C SER A 408 -11.79 0.56 21.10
N ARG A 409 -12.58 1.64 21.07
CA ARG A 409 -13.72 1.88 21.98
C ARG A 409 -13.33 1.84 23.46
N ARG A 410 -12.07 2.16 23.77
CA ARG A 410 -11.51 2.20 25.14
C ARG A 410 -11.69 3.56 25.81
N GLY A 411 -12.20 4.56 25.08
CA GLY A 411 -12.33 5.93 25.57
C GLY A 411 -10.97 6.60 25.68
N THR A 412 -10.67 7.21 26.84
CA THR A 412 -9.40 7.90 27.04
C THR A 412 -8.31 6.96 27.54
N VAL A 413 -7.18 6.92 26.83
CA VAL A 413 -5.95 6.24 27.26
C VAL A 413 -4.77 7.21 27.29
N PRO A 414 -3.84 7.09 28.25
CA PRO A 414 -2.60 7.86 28.21
C PRO A 414 -1.77 7.44 27.00
N GLY A 415 -1.08 8.38 26.35
CA GLY A 415 -0.04 8.10 25.38
C GLY A 415 1.32 7.86 26.05
N LEU A 416 2.42 8.06 25.32
CA LEU A 416 3.79 7.99 25.86
C LEU A 416 4.24 9.31 26.52
N GLY A 417 3.53 10.41 26.27
CA GLY A 417 3.83 11.73 26.84
C GLY A 417 5.13 12.33 26.32
N LEU A 418 5.53 12.01 25.10
CA LEU A 418 6.76 12.48 24.47
C LEU A 418 6.55 13.72 23.60
N LEU A 419 5.32 13.96 23.16
CA LEU A 419 4.90 15.13 22.41
C LEU A 419 3.67 15.76 23.08
N PRO A 420 3.55 17.11 23.11
CA PRO A 420 2.40 17.83 23.66
C PRO A 420 1.22 17.75 22.70
N VAL A 421 0.70 16.53 22.52
CA VAL A 421 -0.32 16.19 21.53
C VAL A 421 -1.40 15.36 22.19
N GLU A 422 -2.64 15.74 21.94
CA GLU A 422 -3.81 14.91 22.16
C GLU A 422 -4.35 14.42 20.83
N THR A 423 -4.63 13.13 20.72
CA THR A 423 -5.31 12.57 19.54
C THR A 423 -6.74 12.22 19.89
N VAL A 424 -7.70 12.72 19.11
CA VAL A 424 -9.11 12.31 19.22
C VAL A 424 -9.53 11.56 17.96
N PHE A 425 -10.00 10.33 18.11
CA PHE A 425 -10.52 9.53 17.01
C PHE A 425 -11.94 9.97 16.67
N ALA A 426 -12.21 10.01 15.38
CA ALA A 426 -13.53 10.32 14.85
C ALA A 426 -14.02 9.25 13.90
N ARG A 427 -15.34 9.16 13.74
CA ARG A 427 -15.98 8.17 12.87
C ARG A 427 -15.54 8.35 11.42
N ASP A 428 -15.57 9.57 10.92
CA ASP A 428 -15.16 9.86 9.54
C ASP A 428 -13.65 9.74 9.40
N LYS A 429 -13.24 8.93 8.44
CA LYS A 429 -11.85 8.71 8.09
C LYS A 429 -11.36 9.86 7.21
N ILE A 430 -10.20 10.41 7.52
CA ILE A 430 -9.50 11.32 6.63
C ILE A 430 -8.70 10.47 5.65
N VAL A 431 -9.02 10.61 4.36
CA VAL A 431 -8.32 9.97 3.25
C VAL A 431 -8.04 11.07 2.22
N ARG A 432 -6.81 11.57 2.15
CA ARG A 432 -6.43 12.66 1.22
C ARG A 432 -4.95 12.70 0.92
N ARG A 433 -4.61 13.12 -0.30
CA ARG A 433 -3.23 13.43 -0.71
C ARG A 433 -2.79 14.78 -0.13
N ARG A 434 -1.50 14.92 0.12
CA ARG A 434 -0.87 16.12 0.70
C ARG A 434 0.35 16.55 -0.09
N ARG A 435 0.45 17.85 -0.33
CA ARG A 435 1.62 18.55 -0.85
C ARG A 435 1.84 19.79 0.01
N GLY A 436 3.09 20.18 0.15
CA GLY A 436 3.47 21.29 1.00
C GLY A 436 4.98 21.38 1.15
N HIS A 437 5.40 21.90 2.29
CA HIS A 437 6.80 22.01 2.66
C HIS A 437 7.01 21.68 4.14
N SER A 438 8.26 21.45 4.52
CA SER A 438 8.64 21.20 5.91
C SER A 438 9.42 22.37 6.51
N PRO A 439 8.82 23.17 7.41
CA PRO A 439 9.55 24.17 8.18
C PRO A 439 10.70 23.55 9.01
N LEU A 440 10.48 22.34 9.56
CA LEU A 440 11.48 21.61 10.33
C LEU A 440 12.71 21.22 9.50
N PHE A 441 12.50 20.94 8.21
CA PHE A 441 13.55 20.53 7.27
C PHE A 441 13.92 21.65 6.30
N GLY A 442 13.97 22.90 6.77
CA GLY A 442 14.50 24.03 6.01
C GLY A 442 13.66 24.42 4.78
N GLY A 443 12.35 24.15 4.80
CA GLY A 443 11.44 24.43 3.70
C GLY A 443 11.44 23.36 2.61
N ALA A 444 12.01 22.18 2.85
CA ALA A 444 12.01 21.08 1.89
C ALA A 444 10.59 20.78 1.38
N PRO A 445 10.38 20.66 0.05
CA PRO A 445 9.10 20.27 -0.52
C PRO A 445 8.73 18.87 -0.05
N ALA A 446 7.47 18.70 0.32
CA ALA A 446 6.97 17.48 0.92
C ALA A 446 5.72 17.02 0.17
N GLU A 447 5.69 15.74 -0.19
CA GLU A 447 4.51 15.07 -0.71
C GLU A 447 4.22 13.85 0.16
N GLY A 448 2.95 13.62 0.45
CA GLY A 448 2.51 12.51 1.27
C GLY A 448 1.01 12.34 1.20
N TYR A 449 0.46 11.62 2.16
CA TYR A 449 -0.98 11.39 2.25
C TYR A 449 -1.41 11.07 3.68
N GLU A 450 -2.69 11.25 3.96
CA GLU A 450 -3.28 10.96 5.26
C GLU A 450 -4.34 9.86 5.08
N ILE A 451 -4.26 8.83 5.92
CA ILE A 451 -5.27 7.76 6.03
C ILE A 451 -5.47 7.50 7.53
N ARG A 452 -6.41 8.21 8.16
CA ARG A 452 -6.51 8.21 9.63
C ARG A 452 -7.90 8.57 10.16
N HIS A 453 -8.28 7.92 11.25
CA HIS A 453 -9.40 8.33 12.12
C HIS A 453 -8.93 9.30 13.21
N GLY A 454 -7.72 9.06 13.75
CA GLY A 454 -7.11 9.90 14.78
C GLY A 454 -6.82 11.31 14.29
N ARG A 455 -7.21 12.31 15.06
CA ARG A 455 -6.98 13.74 14.80
C ARG A 455 -6.10 14.33 15.91
N PRO A 456 -4.77 14.34 15.70
CA PRO A 456 -3.83 14.98 16.61
C PRO A 456 -4.10 16.48 16.71
N ARG A 457 -3.99 17.03 17.91
CA ARG A 457 -4.08 18.45 18.22
C ARG A 457 -3.00 18.78 19.24
N TRP A 458 -2.30 19.89 19.05
CA TRP A 458 -1.34 20.35 20.06
C TRP A 458 -2.06 20.79 21.32
N ILE A 459 -1.50 20.48 22.47
CA ILE A 459 -2.04 20.87 23.78
C ILE A 459 -1.12 21.89 24.45
N GLY A 460 -1.73 22.98 24.92
CA GLY A 460 -1.11 24.01 25.75
C GLY A 460 -0.18 24.99 25.02
N GLN A 461 -0.58 26.26 24.92
CA GLN A 461 0.40 27.36 24.96
C GLN A 461 1.01 27.53 26.39
N GLU A 462 0.38 26.91 27.41
CA GLU A 462 0.79 26.99 28.82
C GLU A 462 1.64 25.78 29.31
N ALA A 463 1.90 24.79 28.45
CA ALA A 463 2.79 23.65 28.79
C ALA A 463 4.29 24.00 28.75
N ALA A 464 4.62 25.29 28.56
CA ALA A 464 5.98 25.83 28.54
C ALA A 464 6.79 25.51 29.82
N GLY A 465 6.12 25.28 30.96
CA GLY A 465 6.79 25.00 32.23
C GLY A 465 7.39 23.58 32.37
N ARG A 466 6.96 22.59 31.57
CA ARG A 466 7.43 21.20 31.69
C ARG A 466 8.50 20.80 30.66
N HIS A 467 8.75 21.62 29.65
CA HIS A 467 9.58 21.25 28.49
C HIS A 467 10.67 22.29 28.15
N ALA A 468 11.09 23.12 29.10
CA ALA A 468 12.10 24.17 28.92
C ALA A 468 13.52 23.65 28.55
N TRP A 469 13.79 22.34 28.63
CA TRP A 469 15.10 21.78 28.30
C TRP A 469 15.36 21.59 26.79
N ALA A 470 14.32 21.64 25.94
CA ALA A 470 14.40 21.25 24.53
C ALA A 470 14.83 22.38 23.56
N ALA A 471 14.89 23.64 24.01
CA ALA A 471 15.15 24.79 23.14
C ALA A 471 16.65 25.10 22.91
N SER A 472 17.57 24.50 23.68
CA SER A 472 18.99 24.91 23.68
C SER A 472 19.91 24.11 22.75
N HIS A 473 19.41 23.13 21.99
CA HIS A 473 20.26 22.21 21.21
C HIS A 473 19.80 21.96 19.76
N LEU A 474 19.13 22.93 19.14
CA LEU A 474 18.78 22.88 17.72
C LEU A 474 19.78 23.72 16.89
N PRO A 475 20.61 23.11 16.03
CA PRO A 475 21.27 23.84 14.95
C PRO A 475 20.17 24.37 14.01
N GLY A 476 20.06 25.71 13.88
CA GLY A 476 19.04 26.37 13.04
C GLY A 476 17.83 26.95 13.79
N ALA A 477 17.74 26.82 15.13
CA ALA A 477 16.68 27.50 15.91
C ALA A 477 16.97 28.97 16.23
N ALA A 478 18.05 29.55 15.67
CA ALA A 478 18.40 30.95 15.91
C ALA A 478 17.29 31.92 15.46
N ASP A 479 16.51 31.56 14.44
CA ASP A 479 15.43 32.42 13.95
C ASP A 479 14.12 32.26 14.75
N ALA A 480 13.89 31.09 15.36
CA ALA A 480 12.72 30.84 16.22
C ALA A 480 12.91 31.35 17.67
N ALA A 481 14.16 31.48 18.13
CA ALA A 481 14.48 31.98 19.47
C ALA A 481 14.24 33.49 19.65
N SER A 482 14.04 34.24 18.56
CA SER A 482 13.85 35.70 18.60
C SER A 482 12.48 36.16 19.13
N ASN A 483 11.51 35.25 19.28
CA ASN A 483 10.13 35.55 19.71
C ASN A 483 9.68 34.86 21.01
N GLY A 484 10.60 34.50 21.92
CA GLY A 484 10.27 34.22 23.32
C GLY A 484 9.20 33.13 23.60
N GLY A 485 8.95 32.21 22.67
CA GLY A 485 7.92 31.17 22.79
C GLY A 485 8.48 29.76 22.59
N THR A 486 8.24 28.88 23.56
CA THR A 486 8.48 27.42 23.51
C THR A 486 7.37 26.68 22.74
N ALA A 487 6.93 27.22 21.61
CA ALA A 487 5.82 26.67 20.85
C ALA A 487 6.23 25.42 20.04
N PRO A 488 5.39 24.37 19.97
CA PRO A 488 5.62 23.24 19.07
C PRO A 488 5.68 23.73 17.62
N CYS A 489 6.69 23.28 16.88
CA CYS A 489 6.85 23.59 15.46
C CYS A 489 6.15 22.51 14.63
N PRO A 490 5.30 22.88 13.64
CA PRO A 490 4.78 21.91 12.69
C PRO A 490 5.91 21.25 11.91
N VAL A 491 5.76 19.95 11.64
CA VAL A 491 6.72 19.21 10.82
C VAL A 491 6.49 19.54 9.36
N PHE A 492 5.24 19.64 8.94
CA PHE A 492 4.83 20.00 7.59
C PHE A 492 3.74 21.08 7.63
N VAL A 493 3.69 21.88 6.57
CA VAL A 493 2.58 22.79 6.27
C VAL A 493 2.16 22.49 4.84
N SER A 494 0.90 22.09 4.65
CA SER A 494 0.38 21.85 3.31
C SER A 494 0.19 23.14 2.52
N ASP A 495 0.04 23.01 1.20
CA ASP A 495 -0.20 24.13 0.28
C ASP A 495 -1.48 24.93 0.63
N ASP A 496 -2.44 24.28 1.30
CA ASP A 496 -3.66 24.90 1.84
C ASP A 496 -3.44 25.64 3.19
N GLY A 497 -2.21 25.64 3.72
CA GLY A 497 -1.83 26.27 4.97
C GLY A 497 -2.13 25.44 6.22
N GLU A 498 -2.64 24.21 6.10
CA GLU A 498 -2.88 23.34 7.26
C GLU A 498 -1.54 22.81 7.84
N PRO A 499 -1.25 23.05 9.14
CA PRO A 499 -0.08 22.46 9.79
C PRO A 499 -0.31 20.98 10.12
N ASP A 500 0.72 20.16 10.00
CA ASP A 500 0.74 18.78 10.49
C ASP A 500 2.02 18.47 11.28
N GLY A 501 1.85 17.56 12.25
CA GLY A 501 2.92 16.99 13.03
C GLY A 501 3.35 17.87 14.21
N CYS A 502 4.27 17.34 15.00
CA CYS A 502 4.87 18.03 16.13
C CYS A 502 6.33 17.60 16.26
N ALA A 503 7.22 18.57 16.42
CA ALA A 503 8.59 18.33 16.82
C ALA A 503 8.87 18.91 18.21
N LEU A 504 9.43 18.10 19.10
CA LEU A 504 9.94 18.53 20.40
C LEU A 504 11.32 17.91 20.64
N GLY A 505 12.36 18.74 20.57
CA GLY A 505 13.75 18.29 20.65
C GLY A 505 14.11 17.30 19.54
N ALA A 506 14.38 16.05 19.92
CA ALA A 506 14.73 14.96 19.00
C ALA A 506 13.55 14.06 18.61
N VAL A 507 12.37 14.27 19.22
CA VAL A 507 11.16 13.51 18.92
C VAL A 507 10.35 14.29 17.89
N VAL A 508 10.06 13.63 16.78
CA VAL A 508 9.30 14.19 15.66
C VAL A 508 8.14 13.25 15.37
N GLY A 509 6.95 13.79 15.14
CA GLY A 509 5.80 13.00 14.72
C GLY A 509 4.99 13.70 13.64
N THR A 510 4.44 12.95 12.68
CA THR A 510 3.59 13.47 11.59
C THR A 510 2.46 12.49 11.28
N SER A 511 1.34 13.01 10.78
CA SER A 511 0.24 12.20 10.27
C SER A 511 0.45 11.80 8.79
N TRP A 512 1.41 12.41 8.10
CA TRP A 512 1.62 12.18 6.67
C TRP A 512 2.43 10.89 6.45
N HIS A 513 1.82 9.95 5.74
CA HIS A 513 2.47 8.78 5.18
C HIS A 513 3.21 9.13 3.88
N GLY A 514 4.15 8.29 3.48
CA GLY A 514 4.89 8.42 2.22
C GLY A 514 5.87 9.60 2.12
N VAL A 515 6.00 10.44 3.15
CA VAL A 515 6.87 11.65 3.11
C VAL A 515 8.34 11.35 2.86
N LEU A 516 8.81 10.15 3.21
CA LEU A 516 10.17 9.71 2.94
C LEU A 516 10.39 9.24 1.51
N GLU A 517 9.35 9.13 0.68
CA GLU A 517 9.54 8.93 -0.76
C GLU A 517 10.14 10.20 -1.41
N GLY A 518 9.92 11.38 -0.81
CA GLY A 518 10.55 12.64 -1.22
C GLY A 518 12.02 12.69 -0.80
N ASP A 519 12.91 12.82 -1.79
CA ASP A 519 14.36 12.77 -1.56
C ASP A 519 14.88 13.91 -0.66
N GLU A 520 14.28 15.10 -0.74
CA GLU A 520 14.69 16.26 0.07
C GLU A 520 14.36 16.10 1.55
N VAL A 521 13.12 15.68 1.86
CA VAL A 521 12.69 15.39 3.24
C VAL A 521 13.51 14.24 3.82
N ARG A 522 13.70 13.16 3.05
CA ARG A 522 14.51 12.01 3.46
C ARG A 522 15.97 12.39 3.72
N GLY A 523 16.58 13.15 2.82
CA GLY A 523 17.94 13.65 2.96
C GLY A 523 18.11 14.55 4.18
N ALA A 524 17.19 15.48 4.42
CA ALA A 524 17.21 16.36 5.58
C ALA A 524 17.04 15.61 6.91
N LEU A 525 16.17 14.58 6.94
CA LEU A 525 16.05 13.70 8.11
C LEU A 525 17.38 12.98 8.40
N LEU A 526 17.99 12.37 7.38
CA LEU A 526 19.26 11.66 7.54
C LEU A 526 20.40 12.58 7.95
N ALA A 527 20.48 13.79 7.39
CA ALA A 527 21.45 14.80 7.79
C ALA A 527 21.26 15.20 9.26
N ARG A 528 20.02 15.40 9.71
CA ARG A 528 19.69 15.71 11.11
C ARG A 528 20.09 14.59 12.08
N VAL A 529 19.92 13.33 11.68
CA VAL A 529 20.34 12.17 12.50
C VAL A 529 21.86 12.04 12.51
N GLY A 530 22.51 12.15 11.34
CA GLY A 530 23.94 11.97 11.15
C GLY A 530 24.82 13.06 11.77
N ALA A 531 24.32 14.29 11.92
CA ALA A 531 25.05 15.40 12.54
C ALA A 531 25.53 15.12 13.98
N ARG A 532 24.98 14.09 14.64
CA ARG A 532 25.36 13.66 15.99
C ARG A 532 26.57 12.74 16.05
N HIS A 533 26.99 12.20 14.90
CA HIS A 533 27.98 11.12 14.82
C HIS A 533 29.18 11.47 13.92
N GLU A 534 29.42 12.77 13.64
CA GLU A 534 30.39 13.22 12.63
C GLU A 534 30.18 12.52 11.26
N PHE A 535 28.94 12.06 11.01
CA PHE A 535 28.58 11.40 9.77
C PHE A 535 28.65 12.46 8.66
N PRO A 536 29.41 12.23 7.56
CA PRO A 536 29.50 13.20 6.49
C PRO A 536 28.10 13.59 6.02
N ALA A 537 27.86 14.89 5.80
CA ALA A 537 26.59 15.37 5.31
C ALA A 537 26.19 14.57 4.06
N HIS A 538 25.09 13.82 4.15
CA HIS A 538 24.62 12.93 3.08
C HIS A 538 24.37 13.70 1.75
N HIS A 539 24.24 15.03 1.82
CA HIS A 539 24.01 15.93 0.70
C HIS A 539 25.12 15.95 -0.38
N GLU A 540 26.33 15.46 -0.10
CA GLU A 540 27.39 15.44 -1.12
C GLU A 540 27.28 14.27 -2.12
N ARG A 541 26.37 13.31 -1.92
CA ARG A 541 26.22 12.14 -2.81
C ARG A 541 25.11 12.33 -3.84
N ARG A 542 25.23 13.37 -4.65
CA ARG A 542 24.34 13.72 -5.78
C ARG A 542 24.30 12.71 -6.94
N SER A 543 24.97 11.56 -6.84
CA SER A 543 25.05 10.56 -7.93
C SER A 543 24.01 9.44 -7.83
N SER A 544 23.17 9.40 -6.79
CA SER A 544 22.10 8.41 -6.67
C SER A 544 20.82 8.87 -7.36
N PRO A 545 20.16 8.04 -8.20
CA PRO A 545 18.88 8.39 -8.78
C PRO A 545 17.79 8.60 -7.70
N PRO A 546 16.82 9.51 -7.94
CA PRO A 546 15.64 9.69 -7.09
C PRO A 546 14.94 8.37 -6.78
N PHE A 547 14.34 8.25 -5.60
CA PHE A 547 13.68 7.00 -5.20
C PHE A 547 12.56 6.59 -6.17
N ARG A 548 11.79 7.54 -6.72
CA ARG A 548 10.77 7.25 -7.75
C ARG A 548 11.37 6.62 -9.01
N ALA A 549 12.54 7.07 -9.44
CA ALA A 549 13.23 6.50 -10.59
C ALA A 549 13.70 5.07 -10.30
N ARG A 550 14.20 4.80 -9.07
CA ARG A 550 14.54 3.45 -8.63
C ARG A 550 13.32 2.52 -8.64
N ARG A 551 12.19 2.96 -8.09
CA ARG A 551 10.93 2.19 -8.12
C ARG A 551 10.49 1.91 -9.57
N SER A 552 10.54 2.91 -10.46
CA SER A 552 10.21 2.71 -11.87
C SER A 552 11.14 1.69 -12.54
N ARG A 553 12.44 1.73 -12.24
CA ARG A 553 13.42 0.76 -12.77
C ARG A 553 13.10 -0.67 -12.36
N GLN A 554 12.56 -0.90 -11.16
CA GLN A 554 12.12 -2.24 -10.75
C GLN A 554 10.98 -2.76 -11.64
N LEU A 555 10.01 -1.92 -11.97
CA LEU A 555 8.92 -2.27 -12.89
C LEU A 555 9.44 -2.54 -14.30
N ASP A 556 10.45 -1.77 -14.73
CA ASP A 556 11.11 -1.96 -16.01
C ASP A 556 11.78 -3.33 -16.14
N LEU A 557 12.45 -3.80 -15.07
CA LEU A 557 13.05 -5.13 -15.02
C LEU A 557 11.99 -6.24 -15.10
N LEU A 558 10.84 -6.05 -14.46
CA LEU A 558 9.73 -6.99 -14.56
C LEU A 558 9.17 -7.07 -15.97
N ALA A 559 9.06 -5.93 -16.66
CA ALA A 559 8.63 -5.90 -18.05
C ALA A 559 9.67 -6.54 -18.98
N GLU A 560 10.96 -6.31 -18.75
CA GLU A 560 12.04 -6.94 -19.52
C GLU A 560 12.01 -8.47 -19.35
N ALA A 561 11.90 -8.96 -18.11
CA ALA A 561 11.76 -10.39 -17.84
C ALA A 561 10.48 -11.00 -18.44
N ALA A 562 9.36 -10.29 -18.38
CA ALA A 562 8.11 -10.73 -19.01
C ALA A 562 8.23 -10.80 -20.53
N ALA A 563 8.83 -9.78 -21.16
CA ALA A 563 9.02 -9.71 -22.60
C ALA A 563 9.93 -10.81 -23.14
N GLU A 564 10.95 -11.21 -22.37
CA GLU A 564 11.91 -12.24 -22.76
C GLU A 564 11.37 -13.65 -22.55
N ALA A 565 10.64 -13.88 -21.45
CA ALA A 565 10.28 -15.22 -21.02
C ALA A 565 8.85 -15.65 -21.31
N ILE A 566 7.92 -14.72 -21.58
CA ILE A 566 6.51 -15.03 -21.87
C ILE A 566 6.28 -14.97 -23.38
N ASP A 567 5.63 -15.99 -23.93
CA ASP A 567 5.18 -16.01 -25.32
C ASP A 567 4.12 -14.91 -25.54
N ALA A 568 4.58 -13.81 -26.14
CA ALA A 568 3.78 -12.63 -26.43
C ALA A 568 2.59 -12.96 -27.35
N SER A 569 2.80 -13.77 -28.39
CA SER A 569 1.76 -14.11 -29.36
C SER A 569 0.68 -14.96 -28.72
N ALA A 570 1.06 -15.92 -27.89
CA ALA A 570 0.12 -16.73 -27.13
C ALA A 570 -0.67 -15.86 -26.14
N LEU A 571 0.00 -14.96 -25.41
CA LEU A 571 -0.66 -14.08 -24.45
C LEU A 571 -1.64 -13.11 -25.13
N GLU A 572 -1.24 -12.47 -26.22
CA GLU A 572 -2.09 -11.56 -27.01
C GLU A 572 -3.31 -12.30 -27.57
N SER A 573 -3.11 -13.53 -28.06
CA SER A 573 -4.23 -14.37 -28.54
C SER A 573 -5.21 -14.69 -27.42
N LEU A 574 -4.72 -15.02 -26.22
CA LEU A 574 -5.55 -15.26 -25.04
C LEU A 574 -6.33 -14.02 -24.60
N ILE A 575 -5.68 -12.85 -24.65
CA ILE A 575 -6.29 -11.56 -24.37
C ILE A 575 -7.41 -11.30 -25.39
N ALA A 576 -7.18 -11.56 -26.69
CA ALA A 576 -8.14 -11.31 -27.76
C ALA A 576 -9.33 -12.29 -27.81
N GLU A 577 -9.14 -13.56 -27.45
CA GLU A 577 -10.05 -14.70 -27.71
C GLU A 577 -11.51 -14.53 -27.24
N ARG A 578 -11.79 -13.66 -26.26
CA ARG A 578 -13.14 -13.48 -25.68
C ARG A 578 -13.71 -12.07 -25.78
N SER A 579 -13.04 -11.17 -26.49
CA SER A 579 -13.49 -9.77 -26.66
C SER A 579 -14.56 -9.59 -27.73
N GLY A 580 -14.93 -10.64 -28.46
CA GLY A 580 -15.77 -10.52 -29.66
C GLY A 580 -15.10 -9.77 -30.82
N ALA A 581 -13.89 -9.24 -30.62
CA ALA A 581 -13.06 -8.62 -31.64
C ALA A 581 -12.27 -9.71 -32.38
N ARG A 582 -12.90 -10.35 -33.36
CA ARG A 582 -12.12 -10.90 -34.48
C ARG A 582 -11.83 -9.72 -35.41
N HIS A 583 -10.55 -9.52 -35.72
CA HIS A 583 -10.11 -8.58 -36.75
C HIS A 583 -10.79 -8.86 -38.10
#